data_AF-R0D5D0-F1
#
_entry.id   AF-R0D5D0-F1
#
_cell.length_a   1.000
_cell.length_b   1.000
_cell.length_c   1.000
_cell.angle_alpha   90.00
_cell.angle_beta   90.00
_cell.angle_gamma   90.00
#
_symmetry.space_group_name_H-M   'P 1'
#
loop_
_entity.id
_entity.type
_entity.pdbx_description
1 polymer ?
#
loop_
_entity_poly.entity_id
_entity_poly.type
_entity_poly.pdbx_seq_one_letter_code
_entity_poly.pdbx_strand_id
1 'polypeptide(L)'
;MRFGGVIAAVWLALSPAAARAQSVEDVVVSPQSSGHWLRAESEHVIVYSDEKADVLRKTVADLEALDGALRALYGKSDAPAPRKFPIYLVRPVARGETVNAQYQRFMPGAAVTALSMDVAEVDDIFAVVVRDDFDFFNVVDRTAGDDGVLGAYALHFFGENFPFRQPRWLIKGAGIYYSGADIGPDRVVVGKTPAMFDDAQGLRDLKKITSIIAETGDDWSYAERQRYDAQSALLVRYLWADPDRKARLAIYLDRIQGGERDLLATWGEVFGQPIEKLPDAIKAFLAAQQAAGGPSTVTLPRAKRPPTIKIRRMPKGADDLILEVQQLKTGFVADRPGLLRHFQRAAARRPDDRYTRQALARAEITLAGPGGGDRDKGEALLEGLLKEDSGNLEALRLMGTSKLYRAAAADKADRPALLAQARDYLMKADAAEPNDYQTLFLLAQTMTADDAPSPQRLALLRRAVSLAPEVAKIRLVAAVAFLLGDDADTAYQLLKPVSADPYGGAEAQQAKKLLELMARAGRP
;
A
#
# COMPACT_ATOMS: atom_id res chain seq x y z
N MET A 1 48.33 -24.81 47.00
CA MET A 1 48.52 -24.22 45.65
C MET A 1 47.15 -24.11 44.99
N ARG A 2 46.71 -22.89 44.70
CA ARG A 2 45.37 -22.58 44.18
C ARG A 2 45.36 -22.66 42.65
N PHE A 3 44.43 -23.42 42.08
CA PHE A 3 43.95 -23.26 40.71
C PHE A 3 42.44 -23.01 40.77
N GLY A 4 42.02 -21.83 40.29
CA GLY A 4 40.61 -21.46 40.14
C GLY A 4 40.31 -21.33 38.65
N GLY A 5 39.36 -22.14 38.17
CA GLY A 5 38.95 -22.23 36.77
C GLY A 5 37.97 -21.13 36.36
N VAL A 6 38.10 -20.72 35.11
CA VAL A 6 37.16 -19.86 34.38
C VAL A 6 36.31 -20.79 33.50
N ILE A 7 34.99 -20.79 33.70
CA ILE A 7 34.02 -21.46 32.82
C ILE A 7 33.49 -20.40 31.86
N ALA A 8 33.80 -20.57 30.57
CA ALA A 8 33.17 -19.84 29.47
C ALA A 8 31.90 -20.60 29.04
N ALA A 9 30.74 -19.96 29.15
CA ALA A 9 29.47 -20.48 28.67
C ALA A 9 29.24 -20.07 27.20
N VAL A 10 29.21 -21.06 26.31
CA VAL A 10 28.81 -20.92 24.91
C VAL A 10 27.28 -20.90 24.85
N TRP A 11 26.69 -19.76 24.46
CA TRP A 11 25.28 -19.67 24.09
C TRP A 11 25.12 -20.02 22.60
N LEU A 12 24.60 -21.22 22.32
CA LEU A 12 24.06 -21.57 21.01
C LEU A 12 22.70 -20.89 20.87
N ALA A 13 22.64 -19.84 20.04
CA ALA A 13 21.40 -19.26 19.58
C ALA A 13 20.70 -20.25 18.63
N LEU A 14 19.66 -20.91 19.12
CA LEU A 14 18.68 -21.58 18.26
C LEU A 14 17.86 -20.50 17.57
N SER A 15 18.14 -20.24 16.30
CA SER A 15 17.22 -19.50 15.43
C SER A 15 15.89 -20.28 15.40
N PRO A 16 14.74 -19.65 15.70
CA PRO A 16 13.47 -20.31 15.44
C PRO A 16 13.35 -20.44 13.93
N ALA A 17 13.34 -21.67 13.43
CA ALA A 17 12.95 -21.95 12.07
C ALA A 17 11.59 -21.31 11.85
N ALA A 18 11.49 -20.36 10.92
CA ALA A 18 10.21 -19.83 10.48
C ALA A 18 9.39 -21.03 10.00
N ALA A 19 8.41 -21.43 10.80
CA ALA A 19 7.39 -22.36 10.36
C ALA A 19 6.76 -21.71 9.13
N ARG A 20 6.93 -22.31 7.95
CA ARG A 20 6.16 -21.91 6.77
C ARG A 20 4.71 -22.04 7.17
N ALA A 21 3.99 -20.92 7.22
CA ALA A 21 2.54 -20.93 7.27
C ALA A 21 2.06 -21.90 6.18
N GLN A 22 1.26 -22.90 6.57
CA GLN A 22 0.54 -23.69 5.59
C GLN A 22 -0.30 -22.70 4.81
N SER A 23 -0.14 -22.68 3.48
CA SER A 23 -1.06 -21.92 2.66
C SER A 23 -2.47 -22.39 2.98
N VAL A 24 -3.43 -21.46 3.08
CA VAL A 24 -4.88 -21.71 3.32
C VAL A 24 -5.46 -22.79 2.37
N GLU A 25 -4.73 -23.15 1.33
CA GLU A 25 -5.03 -24.16 0.32
C GLU A 25 -4.64 -25.62 0.69
N ASP A 26 -3.85 -25.86 1.75
CA ASP A 26 -3.44 -27.22 2.17
C ASP A 26 -4.46 -27.91 3.11
N VAL A 27 -5.54 -27.21 3.48
CA VAL A 27 -6.68 -27.80 4.18
C VAL A 27 -7.61 -28.45 3.15
N VAL A 28 -7.89 -29.74 3.31
CA VAL A 28 -8.84 -30.50 2.47
C VAL A 28 -10.25 -29.95 2.71
N VAL A 29 -10.59 -28.88 2.00
CA VAL A 29 -11.95 -28.35 1.88
C VAL A 29 -12.60 -28.99 0.66
N SER A 30 -13.92 -29.20 0.72
CA SER A 30 -14.73 -29.66 -0.42
C SER A 30 -14.31 -28.95 -1.72
N PRO A 31 -14.12 -29.71 -2.83
CA PRO A 31 -13.60 -29.13 -4.07
C PRO A 31 -14.52 -28.01 -4.58
N GLN A 32 -13.98 -26.79 -4.64
CA GLN A 32 -14.70 -25.64 -5.18
C GLN A 32 -14.69 -25.68 -6.71
N SER A 33 -15.81 -25.36 -7.34
CA SER A 33 -15.85 -25.18 -8.79
C SER A 33 -14.89 -24.06 -9.19
N SER A 34 -14.04 -24.30 -10.20
CA SER A 34 -13.08 -23.29 -10.68
C SER A 34 -13.77 -22.20 -11.50
N GLY A 35 -13.37 -20.95 -11.26
CA GLY A 35 -13.76 -19.76 -12.01
C GLY A 35 -12.81 -19.43 -13.16
N HIS A 36 -13.07 -18.29 -13.79
CA HIS A 36 -12.26 -17.76 -14.88
C HIS A 36 -11.13 -16.84 -14.41
N TRP A 37 -11.24 -16.22 -13.24
CA TRP A 37 -10.14 -15.47 -12.64
C TRP A 37 -8.95 -16.39 -12.32
N LEU A 38 -7.77 -15.88 -12.59
CA LEU A 38 -6.48 -16.49 -12.29
C LEU A 38 -5.79 -15.71 -11.18
N ARG A 39 -5.05 -16.42 -10.34
CA ARG A 39 -4.12 -15.89 -9.36
C ARG A 39 -2.73 -16.36 -9.73
N ALA A 40 -1.82 -15.42 -9.98
CA ALA A 40 -0.42 -15.67 -10.23
C ALA A 40 0.41 -15.13 -9.06
N GLU A 41 1.18 -15.99 -8.42
CA GLU A 41 1.97 -15.66 -7.23
C GLU A 41 3.44 -15.93 -7.47
N SER A 42 4.28 -14.96 -7.06
CA SER A 42 5.74 -15.06 -7.02
C SER A 42 6.25 -14.71 -5.62
N GLU A 43 7.50 -14.24 -5.50
CA GLU A 43 8.11 -13.93 -4.21
C GLU A 43 7.54 -12.64 -3.61
N HIS A 44 7.37 -11.60 -4.43
CA HIS A 44 7.02 -10.25 -3.98
C HIS A 44 5.58 -9.86 -4.30
N VAL A 45 4.94 -10.48 -5.29
CA VAL A 45 3.63 -10.04 -5.80
C VAL A 45 2.64 -11.19 -5.93
N ILE A 46 1.36 -10.81 -5.89
CA ILE A 46 0.23 -11.65 -6.28
C ILE A 46 -0.61 -10.88 -7.28
N VAL A 47 -0.73 -11.37 -8.52
CA VAL A 47 -1.55 -10.74 -9.56
C VAL A 47 -2.82 -11.56 -9.76
N TYR A 48 -3.97 -10.90 -9.65
CA TYR A 48 -5.28 -11.45 -9.98
C TYR A 48 -5.77 -10.86 -11.30
N SER A 49 -6.23 -11.69 -12.23
CA SER A 49 -6.83 -11.21 -13.48
C SER A 49 -7.75 -12.25 -14.10
N ASP A 50 -8.73 -11.82 -14.88
CA ASP A 50 -9.51 -12.69 -15.77
C ASP A 50 -8.90 -12.83 -17.17
N GLU A 51 -7.68 -12.34 -17.39
CA GLU A 51 -6.93 -12.54 -18.63
C GLU A 51 -6.25 -13.92 -18.72
N LYS A 52 -5.57 -14.18 -19.84
CA LYS A 52 -4.89 -15.45 -20.10
C LYS A 52 -3.67 -15.62 -19.20
N ALA A 53 -3.34 -16.86 -18.84
CA ALA A 53 -2.21 -17.18 -17.98
C ALA A 53 -0.86 -16.61 -18.47
N ASP A 54 -0.67 -16.46 -19.78
CA ASP A 54 0.56 -15.88 -20.35
C ASP A 54 0.69 -14.38 -20.05
N VAL A 55 -0.43 -13.64 -20.01
CA VAL A 55 -0.45 -12.23 -19.60
C VAL A 55 -0.01 -12.14 -18.14
N LEU A 56 -0.65 -12.89 -17.23
CA LEU A 56 -0.25 -12.88 -15.82
C LEU A 56 1.20 -13.31 -15.61
N ARG A 57 1.70 -14.30 -16.38
CA ARG A 57 3.09 -14.74 -16.28
C ARG A 57 4.06 -13.64 -16.70
N LYS A 58 3.78 -12.93 -17.79
CA LYS A 58 4.57 -11.77 -18.22
C LYS A 58 4.53 -10.67 -17.17
N THR A 59 3.35 -10.22 -16.76
CA THR A 59 3.18 -9.13 -15.78
C THR A 59 3.89 -9.44 -14.47
N VAL A 60 3.74 -10.65 -13.92
CA VAL A 60 4.46 -11.06 -12.69
C VAL A 60 5.97 -11.10 -12.92
N ALA A 61 6.44 -11.63 -14.05
CA ALA A 61 7.88 -11.66 -14.34
C ALA A 61 8.49 -10.26 -14.50
N ASP A 62 7.72 -9.30 -14.99
CA ASP A 62 8.16 -7.92 -15.18
C ASP A 62 8.14 -7.14 -13.87
N LEU A 63 7.14 -7.37 -13.01
CA LEU A 63 7.12 -6.89 -11.63
C LEU A 63 8.32 -7.38 -10.82
N GLU A 64 8.65 -8.67 -10.89
CA GLU A 64 9.84 -9.23 -10.22
C GLU A 64 11.15 -8.69 -10.80
N ALA A 65 11.18 -8.36 -12.10
CA ALA A 65 12.34 -7.73 -12.72
C ALA A 65 12.51 -6.28 -12.23
N LEU A 66 11.41 -5.53 -12.12
CA LEU A 66 11.42 -4.19 -11.53
C LEU A 66 11.83 -4.24 -10.05
N ASP A 67 11.29 -5.17 -9.26
CA ASP A 67 11.69 -5.38 -7.86
C ASP A 67 13.19 -5.60 -7.73
N GLY A 68 13.75 -6.55 -8.49
CA GLY A 68 15.18 -6.83 -8.50
C GLY A 68 16.02 -5.60 -8.85
N ALA A 69 15.57 -4.80 -9.83
CA ALA A 69 16.21 -3.55 -10.22
C ALA A 69 16.17 -2.50 -9.09
N LEU A 70 15.01 -2.30 -8.47
CA LEU A 70 14.85 -1.39 -7.33
C LEU A 70 15.69 -1.82 -6.13
N ARG A 71 15.67 -3.11 -5.78
CA ARG A 71 16.50 -3.65 -4.70
C ARG A 71 17.98 -3.46 -4.93
N ALA A 72 18.46 -3.63 -6.17
CA ALA A 72 19.85 -3.37 -6.53
C ALA A 72 20.19 -1.87 -6.41
N LEU A 73 19.32 -1.00 -6.91
CA LEU A 73 19.52 0.46 -6.88
C LEU A 73 19.53 1.05 -5.46
N TYR A 74 18.78 0.45 -4.53
CA TYR A 74 18.57 1.00 -3.19
C TYR A 74 19.12 0.12 -2.06
N GLY A 75 19.96 -0.87 -2.37
CA GLY A 75 20.64 -1.70 -1.36
C GLY A 75 19.68 -2.55 -0.52
N LYS A 76 18.67 -3.13 -1.15
CA LYS A 76 17.63 -3.98 -0.52
C LYS A 76 17.66 -5.42 -1.02
N SER A 77 18.78 -5.87 -1.59
CA SER A 77 18.90 -7.19 -2.23
C SER A 77 18.69 -8.35 -1.27
N ASP A 78 19.08 -8.21 0.01
CA ASP A 78 18.96 -9.27 1.01
C ASP A 78 17.77 -9.08 1.99
N ALA A 79 16.99 -8.02 1.82
CA ALA A 79 15.89 -7.71 2.73
C ALA A 79 14.64 -8.52 2.36
N PRO A 80 14.08 -9.37 3.24
CA PRO A 80 12.83 -10.05 2.92
C PRO A 80 11.70 -9.02 2.78
N ALA A 81 10.79 -9.25 1.84
CA ALA A 81 9.55 -8.48 1.76
C ALA A 81 8.68 -8.77 2.99
N PRO A 82 8.24 -7.75 3.74
CA PRO A 82 7.28 -7.90 4.83
C PRO A 82 6.00 -8.63 4.40
N ARG A 83 5.52 -8.36 3.18
CA ARG A 83 4.35 -9.00 2.59
C ARG A 83 4.50 -9.11 1.08
N LYS A 84 3.59 -9.88 0.47
CA LYS A 84 3.36 -9.81 -0.97
C LYS A 84 2.39 -8.68 -1.30
N PHE A 85 2.61 -8.00 -2.42
CA PHE A 85 1.71 -6.97 -2.92
C PHE A 85 0.64 -7.54 -3.86
N PRO A 86 -0.65 -7.49 -3.50
CA PRO A 86 -1.75 -7.91 -4.36
C PRO A 86 -2.06 -6.84 -5.40
N ILE A 87 -2.20 -7.26 -6.66
CA ILE A 87 -2.61 -6.40 -7.77
C ILE A 87 -3.77 -7.08 -8.49
N TYR A 88 -4.89 -6.37 -8.62
CA TYR A 88 -6.06 -6.80 -9.40
C TYR A 88 -5.99 -6.13 -10.78
N LEU A 89 -5.50 -6.88 -11.76
CA LEU A 89 -5.34 -6.43 -13.13
C LEU A 89 -6.66 -6.63 -13.90
N VAL A 90 -7.31 -5.52 -14.24
CA VAL A 90 -8.53 -5.49 -15.03
C VAL A 90 -8.20 -5.19 -16.49
N ARG A 91 -9.06 -5.66 -17.40
CA ARG A 91 -8.82 -5.49 -18.83
C ARG A 91 -8.91 -4.02 -19.24
N PRO A 92 -8.24 -3.64 -20.34
CA PRO A 92 -8.42 -2.33 -20.94
C PRO A 92 -9.87 -2.07 -21.33
N VAL A 93 -10.19 -0.79 -21.53
CA VAL A 93 -11.51 -0.36 -22.01
C VAL A 93 -11.74 -0.96 -23.40
N ALA A 94 -12.86 -1.64 -23.60
CA ALA A 94 -13.19 -2.19 -24.91
C ALA A 94 -13.39 -1.07 -25.93
N ARG A 95 -12.95 -1.29 -27.16
CA ARG A 95 -13.04 -0.30 -28.24
C ARG A 95 -14.48 0.19 -28.42
N GLY A 96 -14.67 1.51 -28.34
CA GLY A 96 -15.97 2.16 -28.52
C GLY A 96 -16.78 2.32 -27.22
N GLU A 97 -16.34 1.74 -26.11
CA GLU A 97 -16.95 1.96 -24.80
C GLU A 97 -16.54 3.30 -24.21
N THR A 98 -17.42 3.88 -23.39
CA THR A 98 -17.18 5.13 -22.66
C THR A 98 -16.97 4.90 -21.16
N VAL A 99 -16.99 3.64 -20.72
CA VAL A 99 -16.78 3.21 -19.33
C VAL A 99 -16.00 1.89 -19.29
N ASN A 100 -15.15 1.72 -18.27
CA ASN A 100 -14.58 0.40 -17.96
C ASN A 100 -15.51 -0.33 -16.97
N ALA A 101 -16.40 -1.19 -17.48
CA ALA A 101 -17.37 -1.90 -16.65
C ALA A 101 -16.73 -2.79 -15.58
N GLN A 102 -15.57 -3.39 -15.86
CA GLN A 102 -14.86 -4.21 -14.89
C GLN A 102 -14.26 -3.35 -13.76
N TYR A 103 -13.61 -2.23 -14.11
CA TYR A 103 -13.09 -1.29 -13.11
C TYR A 103 -14.20 -0.68 -12.25
N GLN A 104 -15.37 -0.39 -12.83
CA GLN A 104 -16.52 0.12 -12.10
C GLN A 104 -17.13 -0.86 -11.09
N ARG A 105 -16.83 -2.16 -11.16
CA ARG A 105 -17.18 -3.11 -10.09
C ARG A 105 -16.44 -2.81 -8.79
N PHE A 106 -15.21 -2.32 -8.89
CA PHE A 106 -14.42 -1.87 -7.75
C PHE A 106 -14.74 -0.41 -7.39
N MET A 107 -14.79 0.47 -8.40
CA MET A 107 -15.01 1.90 -8.22
C MET A 107 -16.23 2.38 -9.02
N PRO A 108 -17.45 2.21 -8.48
CA PRO A 108 -18.67 2.66 -9.17
C PRO A 108 -18.61 4.15 -9.54
N GLY A 109 -18.97 4.47 -10.78
CA GLY A 109 -18.93 5.85 -11.29
C GLY A 109 -17.54 6.34 -11.70
N ALA A 110 -16.50 5.50 -11.64
CA ALA A 110 -15.19 5.86 -12.16
C ALA A 110 -15.27 6.29 -13.63
N ALA A 111 -14.60 7.40 -13.94
CA ALA A 111 -14.40 7.85 -15.32
C ALA A 111 -13.55 6.83 -16.09
N VAL A 112 -13.73 6.77 -17.41
CA VAL A 112 -12.95 5.89 -18.30
C VAL A 112 -11.45 6.16 -18.26
N THR A 113 -11.05 7.36 -17.84
CA THR A 113 -9.66 7.78 -17.68
C THR A 113 -9.03 7.33 -16.35
N ALA A 114 -9.79 6.70 -15.45
CA ALA A 114 -9.26 6.14 -14.21
C ALA A 114 -8.60 4.80 -14.53
N LEU A 115 -7.27 4.76 -14.44
CA LEU A 115 -6.47 3.60 -14.86
C LEU A 115 -5.90 2.80 -13.70
N SER A 116 -5.79 3.40 -12.52
CA SER A 116 -5.32 2.68 -11.34
C SER A 116 -5.84 3.31 -10.06
N MET A 117 -5.86 2.51 -9.00
CA MET A 117 -5.99 2.96 -7.62
C MET A 117 -5.15 2.08 -6.72
N ASP A 118 -4.22 2.69 -6.01
CA ASP A 118 -3.53 2.09 -4.87
C ASP A 118 -4.36 2.30 -3.61
N VAL A 119 -4.58 1.24 -2.85
CA VAL A 119 -5.34 1.22 -1.60
C VAL A 119 -4.38 0.83 -0.48
N ALA A 120 -4.30 1.67 0.56
CA ALA A 120 -3.49 1.42 1.75
C ALA A 120 -4.36 1.64 3.00
N GLU A 121 -5.10 0.60 3.38
CA GLU A 121 -6.06 0.63 4.47
C GLU A 121 -5.75 -0.40 5.56
N VAL A 122 -6.42 -0.27 6.70
CA VAL A 122 -6.34 -1.27 7.79
C VAL A 122 -6.82 -2.64 7.31
N ASP A 123 -7.71 -2.66 6.32
CA ASP A 123 -8.32 -3.87 5.78
C ASP A 123 -7.50 -4.58 4.69
N ASP A 124 -6.64 -3.86 3.96
CA ASP A 124 -5.61 -4.42 3.09
C ASP A 124 -4.74 -3.32 2.45
N ILE A 125 -3.63 -3.73 1.85
CA ILE A 125 -2.79 -2.95 0.95
C ILE A 125 -2.80 -3.66 -0.41
N PHE A 126 -3.22 -2.98 -1.48
CA PHE A 126 -3.28 -3.56 -2.84
C PHE A 126 -3.43 -2.47 -3.90
N ALA A 127 -3.30 -2.86 -5.17
CA ALA A 127 -3.68 -2.00 -6.30
C ALA A 127 -4.76 -2.65 -7.16
N VAL A 128 -5.65 -1.84 -7.74
CA VAL A 128 -6.50 -2.24 -8.87
C VAL A 128 -6.02 -1.45 -10.08
N VAL A 129 -5.61 -2.14 -11.13
CA VAL A 129 -4.94 -1.53 -12.28
C VAL A 129 -5.62 -1.99 -13.57
N VAL A 130 -5.99 -1.04 -14.42
CA VAL A 130 -6.38 -1.29 -15.80
C VAL A 130 -5.12 -1.60 -16.58
N ARG A 131 -5.04 -2.76 -17.22
CA ARG A 131 -3.88 -3.11 -18.06
C ARG A 131 -3.73 -2.06 -19.16
N ASP A 132 -2.50 -1.67 -19.41
CA ASP A 132 -2.18 -0.74 -20.47
C ASP A 132 -2.30 -1.42 -21.84
N ASP A 133 -3.04 -0.79 -22.74
CA ASP A 133 -2.88 -0.96 -24.18
C ASP A 133 -2.79 0.39 -24.92
N PHE A 134 -3.02 1.51 -24.22
CA PHE A 134 -2.97 2.93 -24.64
C PHE A 134 -3.69 3.31 -25.95
N ASP A 135 -4.25 2.34 -26.68
CA ASP A 135 -5.01 2.49 -27.91
C ASP A 135 -6.18 3.45 -27.69
N PHE A 136 -6.85 3.36 -26.53
CA PHE A 136 -7.95 4.25 -26.16
C PHE A 136 -7.52 5.73 -26.08
N PHE A 137 -6.30 6.01 -25.63
CA PHE A 137 -5.78 7.37 -25.46
C PHE A 137 -5.09 7.92 -26.71
N ASN A 138 -4.95 7.11 -27.77
CA ASN A 138 -4.17 7.44 -28.96
C ASN A 138 -2.73 7.88 -28.61
N VAL A 139 -2.15 7.21 -27.62
CA VAL A 139 -0.78 7.45 -27.14
C VAL A 139 0.08 6.28 -27.58
N VAL A 140 1.24 6.59 -28.15
CA VAL A 140 2.24 5.57 -28.51
C VAL A 140 3.10 5.29 -27.29
N ASP A 141 3.02 4.06 -26.79
CA ASP A 141 3.93 3.58 -25.78
C ASP A 141 5.34 3.35 -26.35
N ARG A 142 6.34 3.84 -25.63
CA ARG A 142 7.77 3.73 -25.98
C ARG A 142 8.54 2.87 -24.97
N THR A 143 7.86 2.30 -23.99
CA THR A 143 8.38 1.30 -23.06
C THR A 143 7.90 -0.09 -23.50
N ALA A 144 8.57 -1.14 -23.03
CA ALA A 144 8.06 -2.52 -23.16
C ALA A 144 7.38 -3.01 -21.86
N GLY A 145 7.19 -2.09 -20.91
CA GLY A 145 6.61 -2.34 -19.60
C GLY A 145 5.11 -2.04 -19.56
N ASP A 146 4.43 -2.55 -18.54
CA ASP A 146 3.02 -2.20 -18.26
C ASP A 146 3.04 -1.01 -17.27
N ASP A 147 3.18 0.23 -17.77
CA ASP A 147 3.41 1.45 -16.97
C ASP A 147 2.53 1.53 -15.71
N GLY A 148 1.23 1.30 -15.81
CA GLY A 148 0.29 1.38 -14.70
C GLY A 148 0.61 0.38 -13.59
N VAL A 149 0.95 -0.86 -13.94
CA VAL A 149 1.26 -1.93 -12.98
C VAL A 149 2.64 -1.72 -12.36
N LEU A 150 3.61 -1.29 -13.18
CA LEU A 150 4.96 -0.96 -12.72
C LEU A 150 4.95 0.25 -11.78
N GLY A 151 4.13 1.26 -12.08
CA GLY A 151 3.95 2.45 -11.26
C GLY A 151 3.31 2.15 -9.91
N ALA A 152 2.25 1.33 -9.88
CA ALA A 152 1.63 0.86 -8.65
C ALA A 152 2.61 0.09 -7.77
N TYR A 153 3.39 -0.83 -8.36
CA TYR A 153 4.40 -1.58 -7.63
C TYR A 153 5.54 -0.68 -7.12
N ALA A 154 6.02 0.27 -7.92
CA ALA A 154 7.03 1.21 -7.49
C ALA A 154 6.51 2.05 -6.30
N LEU A 155 5.27 2.56 -6.35
CA LEU A 155 4.68 3.30 -5.25
C LEU A 155 4.66 2.46 -3.96
N HIS A 156 4.22 1.20 -4.05
CA HIS A 156 4.26 0.26 -2.94
C HIS A 156 5.68 0.01 -2.42
N PHE A 157 6.64 -0.30 -3.31
CA PHE A 157 8.04 -0.55 -2.94
C PHE A 157 8.62 0.61 -2.13
N PHE A 158 8.40 1.86 -2.57
CA PHE A 158 8.88 3.04 -1.85
C PHE A 158 8.14 3.29 -0.54
N GLY A 159 6.81 3.07 -0.53
CA GLY A 159 5.97 3.15 0.67
C GLY A 159 6.44 2.18 1.76
N GLU A 160 6.69 0.93 1.39
CA GLU A 160 7.12 -0.14 2.28
C GLU A 160 8.57 0.04 2.76
N ASN A 161 9.50 0.37 1.86
CA ASN A 161 10.94 0.29 2.16
C ASN A 161 11.57 1.57 2.68
N PHE A 162 10.93 2.74 2.50
CA PHE A 162 11.46 4.04 2.94
C PHE A 162 10.46 4.91 3.73
N PRO A 163 9.74 4.35 4.72
CA PRO A 163 8.56 4.98 5.29
C PRO A 163 8.77 6.16 6.24
N PHE A 164 9.99 6.28 6.80
CA PHE A 164 10.38 7.30 7.77
C PHE A 164 11.40 8.31 7.18
N ARG A 165 11.78 8.14 5.91
CA ARG A 165 12.91 8.84 5.29
C ARG A 165 12.53 9.76 4.12
N GLN A 166 11.32 9.65 3.57
CA GLN A 166 11.03 10.21 2.25
C GLN A 166 9.81 11.14 2.28
N PRO A 167 9.98 12.39 1.83
CA PRO A 167 8.87 13.28 1.53
C PRO A 167 7.88 12.65 0.55
N ARG A 168 6.61 13.04 0.63
CA ARG A 168 5.57 12.47 -0.25
C ARG A 168 5.83 12.68 -1.73
N TRP A 169 6.41 13.82 -2.09
CA TRP A 169 6.74 14.15 -3.48
C TRP A 169 7.78 13.18 -4.06
N LEU A 170 8.68 12.67 -3.21
CA LEU A 170 9.71 11.75 -3.65
C LEU A 170 9.11 10.36 -3.89
N ILE A 171 8.23 9.89 -3.00
CA ILE A 171 7.53 8.60 -3.17
C ILE A 171 6.64 8.64 -4.42
N LYS A 172 5.85 9.70 -4.60
CA LYS A 172 4.97 9.86 -5.78
C LYS A 172 5.76 10.02 -7.07
N GLY A 173 6.78 10.88 -7.06
CA GLY A 173 7.66 11.06 -8.22
C GLY A 173 8.43 9.80 -8.58
N ALA A 174 8.85 8.99 -7.60
CA ALA A 174 9.49 7.71 -7.83
C ALA A 174 8.55 6.71 -8.49
N GLY A 175 7.29 6.61 -8.03
CA GLY A 175 6.27 5.75 -8.64
C GLY A 175 6.13 6.03 -10.15
N ILE A 176 6.03 7.31 -10.52
CA ILE A 176 5.92 7.74 -11.93
C ILE A 176 7.24 7.58 -12.68
N TYR A 177 8.39 7.85 -12.05
CA TYR A 177 9.70 7.68 -12.69
C TYR A 177 9.96 6.22 -13.06
N TYR A 178 9.58 5.28 -12.18
CA TYR A 178 9.76 3.85 -12.40
C TYR A 178 8.63 3.19 -13.17
N SER A 179 7.46 3.83 -13.31
CA SER A 179 6.40 3.34 -14.19
C SER A 179 6.90 3.26 -15.63
N GLY A 180 7.73 4.21 -16.07
CA GLY A 180 8.36 4.19 -17.40
C GLY A 180 9.51 3.19 -17.56
N ALA A 181 9.63 2.16 -16.72
CA ALA A 181 10.68 1.17 -16.87
C ALA A 181 10.45 0.30 -18.11
N ASP A 182 11.49 0.13 -18.93
CA ASP A 182 11.48 -0.76 -20.09
C ASP A 182 12.09 -2.12 -19.71
N ILE A 183 11.21 -3.12 -19.63
CA ILE A 183 11.54 -4.47 -19.17
C ILE A 183 11.88 -5.37 -20.37
N GLY A 184 13.18 -5.51 -20.64
CA GLY A 184 13.70 -6.40 -21.66
C GLY A 184 13.93 -7.84 -21.17
N PRO A 185 14.31 -8.76 -22.06
CA PRO A 185 14.59 -10.16 -21.70
C PRO A 185 15.83 -10.31 -20.80
N ASP A 186 16.83 -9.44 -20.93
CA ASP A 186 18.13 -9.51 -20.26
C ASP A 186 18.49 -8.23 -19.48
N ARG A 187 17.65 -7.20 -19.56
CA ARG A 187 17.89 -5.89 -18.95
C ARG A 187 16.61 -5.21 -18.49
N VAL A 188 16.76 -4.32 -17.52
CA VAL A 188 15.76 -3.36 -17.07
C VAL A 188 16.32 -1.97 -17.30
N VAL A 189 15.64 -1.14 -18.09
CA VAL A 189 16.04 0.25 -18.33
C VAL A 189 15.09 1.15 -17.57
N VAL A 190 15.61 1.92 -16.62
CA VAL A 190 14.83 2.87 -15.81
C VAL A 190 15.10 4.31 -16.24
N GLY A 191 14.12 5.19 -16.01
CA GLY A 191 14.21 6.61 -16.31
C GLY A 191 13.70 7.02 -17.70
N LYS A 192 13.03 6.13 -18.44
CA LYS A 192 12.25 6.59 -19.59
C LYS A 192 11.00 7.32 -19.12
N THR A 193 10.41 8.10 -20.03
CA THR A 193 9.14 8.79 -19.80
C THR A 193 7.98 7.80 -20.04
N PRO A 194 7.07 7.61 -19.07
CA PRO A 194 5.88 6.78 -19.26
C PRO A 194 4.97 7.34 -20.35
N ALA A 195 4.18 6.49 -20.99
CA ALA A 195 3.34 6.84 -22.14
C ALA A 195 2.38 8.00 -21.83
N MET A 196 1.71 7.94 -20.69
CA MET A 196 0.71 8.94 -20.27
C MET A 196 1.32 10.17 -19.56
N PHE A 197 2.65 10.25 -19.45
CA PHE A 197 3.28 11.37 -18.77
C PHE A 197 3.46 12.58 -19.71
N ASP A 198 2.90 13.73 -19.31
CA ASP A 198 3.01 14.99 -20.05
C ASP A 198 3.93 15.99 -19.32
N ASP A 199 5.12 16.21 -19.88
CA ASP A 199 6.08 17.20 -19.38
C ASP A 199 5.47 18.62 -19.35
N ALA A 200 4.57 18.97 -20.27
CA ALA A 200 3.93 20.28 -20.31
C ALA A 200 3.02 20.52 -19.10
N GLN A 201 2.33 19.47 -18.63
CA GLN A 201 1.52 19.52 -17.43
C GLN A 201 2.37 19.77 -16.17
N GLY A 202 3.54 19.14 -16.07
CA GLY A 202 4.48 19.37 -14.97
C GLY A 202 5.09 20.79 -14.98
N LEU A 203 5.31 21.37 -16.16
CA LEU A 203 5.82 22.73 -16.30
C LEU A 203 4.80 23.84 -15.99
N ARG A 204 3.50 23.53 -15.94
CA ARG A 204 2.45 24.50 -15.58
C ARG A 204 2.61 24.98 -14.14
N ASP A 205 2.62 26.30 -13.95
CA ASP A 205 2.81 26.95 -12.64
C ASP A 205 4.03 26.43 -11.86
N LEU A 206 5.13 26.10 -12.54
CA LEU A 206 6.31 25.47 -11.94
C LEU A 206 6.91 26.23 -10.74
N LYS A 207 6.66 27.53 -10.62
CA LYS A 207 7.01 28.31 -9.42
C LYS A 207 6.45 27.72 -8.12
N LYS A 208 5.35 26.95 -8.18
CA LYS A 208 4.74 26.25 -7.04
C LYS A 208 5.50 24.98 -6.63
N ILE A 209 6.54 24.55 -7.35
CA ILE A 209 7.34 23.39 -6.93
C ILE A 209 8.00 23.58 -5.55
N THR A 210 8.18 24.82 -5.12
CA THR A 210 8.66 25.14 -3.76
C THR A 210 7.67 24.70 -2.68
N SER A 211 6.36 24.77 -2.93
CA SER A 211 5.35 24.27 -1.98
C SER A 211 5.36 22.75 -1.89
N ILE A 212 5.71 22.06 -2.98
CA ILE A 212 5.91 20.60 -3.00
C ILE A 212 7.06 20.20 -2.08
N ILE A 213 8.19 20.90 -2.16
CA ILE A 213 9.37 20.64 -1.31
C ILE A 213 9.11 21.04 0.14
N ALA A 214 8.40 22.14 0.37
CA ALA A 214 7.97 22.55 1.70
C ALA A 214 6.90 21.62 2.30
N GLU A 215 6.36 20.68 1.51
CA GLU A 215 5.22 19.84 1.88
C GLU A 215 4.02 20.67 2.37
N THR A 216 3.80 21.82 1.72
CA THR A 216 2.69 22.73 1.99
C THR A 216 1.63 22.57 0.91
N GLY A 217 0.39 22.35 1.34
CA GLY A 217 -0.72 22.05 0.44
C GLY A 217 -1.99 21.68 1.18
N ASP A 218 -2.86 22.67 1.36
CA ASP A 218 -4.20 22.45 1.87
C ASP A 218 -5.20 22.50 0.69
N ASP A 219 -6.18 21.60 0.73
CA ASP A 219 -7.39 21.63 -0.10
C ASP A 219 -7.18 21.68 -1.62
N TRP A 220 -6.36 20.76 -2.13
CA TRP A 220 -6.10 20.68 -3.57
C TRP A 220 -7.30 20.18 -4.37
N SER A 221 -7.67 20.98 -5.36
CA SER A 221 -8.52 20.57 -6.47
C SER A 221 -7.90 19.37 -7.22
N TYR A 222 -8.71 18.63 -7.97
CA TYR A 222 -8.21 17.54 -8.82
C TYR A 222 -7.07 17.99 -9.74
N ALA A 223 -7.19 19.16 -10.34
CA ALA A 223 -6.16 19.74 -11.21
C ALA A 223 -4.85 20.09 -10.47
N GLU A 224 -4.92 20.45 -9.19
CA GLU A 224 -3.73 20.68 -8.35
C GLU A 224 -3.03 19.37 -8.00
N ARG A 225 -3.78 18.31 -7.72
CA ARG A 225 -3.21 16.98 -7.46
C ARG A 225 -2.50 16.40 -8.68
N GLN A 226 -3.10 16.52 -9.86
CA GLN A 226 -2.47 16.12 -11.12
C GLN A 226 -1.17 16.92 -11.39
N ARG A 227 -1.15 18.22 -11.04
CA ARG A 227 0.08 19.02 -11.12
C ARG A 227 1.13 18.59 -10.12
N TYR A 228 0.73 18.25 -8.90
CA TYR A 228 1.65 17.74 -7.89
C TYR A 228 2.34 16.47 -8.36
N ASP A 229 1.59 15.52 -8.91
CA ASP A 229 2.14 14.26 -9.42
C ASP A 229 3.14 14.53 -10.55
N ALA A 230 2.76 15.38 -11.52
CA ALA A 230 3.63 15.75 -12.62
C ALA A 230 4.91 16.48 -12.17
N GLN A 231 4.80 17.44 -11.25
CA GLN A 231 5.95 18.17 -10.72
C GLN A 231 6.84 17.30 -9.82
N SER A 232 6.24 16.38 -9.05
CA SER A 232 6.96 15.38 -8.26
C SER A 232 7.82 14.48 -9.15
N ALA A 233 7.24 13.98 -10.25
CA ALA A 233 7.95 13.17 -11.23
C ALA A 233 9.08 13.96 -11.93
N LEU A 234 8.83 15.21 -12.32
CA LEU A 234 9.87 16.07 -12.90
C LEU A 234 11.01 16.33 -11.93
N LEU A 235 10.70 16.57 -10.65
CA LEU A 235 11.71 16.80 -9.62
C LEU A 235 12.59 15.56 -9.42
N VAL A 236 11.97 14.38 -9.33
CA VAL A 236 12.69 13.11 -9.21
C VAL A 236 13.55 12.84 -10.44
N ARG A 237 13.01 13.02 -11.65
CA ARG A 237 13.75 12.87 -12.91
C ARG A 237 14.93 13.84 -12.97
N TYR A 238 14.76 15.09 -12.54
CA TYR A 238 15.84 16.08 -12.46
C TYR A 238 16.93 15.65 -11.47
N LEU A 239 16.56 15.25 -10.26
CA LEU A 239 17.49 14.89 -9.19
C LEU A 239 18.27 13.61 -9.49
N TRP A 240 17.65 12.60 -10.10
CA TRP A 240 18.28 11.31 -10.36
C TRP A 240 19.03 11.23 -11.68
N ALA A 241 18.82 12.19 -12.60
CA ALA A 241 19.58 12.26 -13.85
C ALA A 241 21.07 12.61 -13.66
N ASP A 242 21.49 13.01 -12.45
CA ASP A 242 22.85 13.44 -12.15
C ASP A 242 23.32 12.85 -10.80
N PRO A 243 24.48 12.17 -10.76
CA PRO A 243 24.99 11.55 -9.55
C PRO A 243 25.20 12.53 -8.38
N ASP A 244 25.64 13.77 -8.65
CA ASP A 244 25.90 14.76 -7.60
C ASP A 244 24.58 15.29 -7.02
N ARG A 245 23.58 15.54 -7.86
CA ARG A 245 22.22 15.89 -7.39
C ARG A 245 21.60 14.75 -6.58
N LYS A 246 21.80 13.50 -6.98
CA LYS A 246 21.34 12.34 -6.23
C LYS A 246 22.04 12.19 -4.87
N ALA A 247 23.35 12.45 -4.81
CA ALA A 247 24.10 12.45 -3.55
C ALA A 247 23.65 13.57 -2.60
N ARG A 248 23.41 14.79 -3.13
CA ARG A 248 22.86 15.91 -2.37
C ARG A 248 21.44 15.62 -1.87
N LEU A 249 20.61 14.96 -2.67
CA LEU A 249 19.30 14.50 -2.21
C LEU A 249 19.43 13.58 -0.99
N ALA A 250 20.38 12.63 -0.97
CA ALA A 250 20.59 11.78 0.20
C ALA A 250 20.94 12.60 1.47
N ILE A 251 21.82 13.61 1.34
CA ILE A 251 22.16 14.52 2.44
C ILE A 251 20.93 15.31 2.91
N TYR A 252 20.12 15.82 1.99
CA TYR A 252 18.88 16.53 2.31
C TYR A 252 17.92 15.64 3.12
N LEU A 253 17.74 14.39 2.69
CA LEU A 253 16.88 13.41 3.36
C LEU A 253 17.40 13.02 4.75
N ASP A 254 18.72 12.90 4.91
CA ASP A 254 19.34 12.64 6.22
C ASP A 254 19.14 13.82 7.18
N ARG A 255 19.21 15.06 6.69
CA ARG A 255 18.98 16.27 7.50
C ARG A 255 17.54 16.40 7.99
N ILE A 256 16.55 16.19 7.12
CA ILE A 256 15.13 16.21 7.52
C ILE A 256 14.84 15.07 8.51
N GLN A 257 15.47 13.91 8.33
CA GLN A 257 15.36 12.80 9.29
C GLN A 257 16.00 13.16 10.63
N GLY A 258 17.13 13.88 10.60
CA GLY A 258 17.83 14.41 11.79
C GLY A 258 17.07 15.49 12.55
N GLY A 259 15.89 15.91 12.07
CA GLY A 259 15.01 16.84 12.78
C GLY A 259 14.93 18.22 12.14
N GLU A 260 15.58 18.48 11.01
CA GLU A 260 15.45 19.77 10.32
C GLU A 260 14.01 20.01 9.88
N ARG A 261 13.49 21.20 10.23
CA ARG A 261 12.09 21.57 10.00
C ARG A 261 11.92 22.64 8.93
N ASP A 262 12.93 23.47 8.70
CA ASP A 262 12.93 24.43 7.59
C ASP A 262 13.42 23.73 6.31
N LEU A 263 12.47 23.11 5.60
CA LEU A 263 12.73 22.31 4.41
C LEU A 263 13.32 23.13 3.26
N LEU A 264 13.00 24.42 3.18
CA LEU A 264 13.45 25.30 2.09
C LEU A 264 14.85 25.83 2.36
N ALA A 265 15.15 26.26 3.59
CA ALA A 265 16.50 26.64 3.98
C ALA A 265 17.46 25.44 3.87
N THR A 266 17.04 24.27 4.36
CA THR A 266 17.81 23.03 4.27
C THR A 266 18.11 22.67 2.81
N TRP A 267 17.14 22.85 1.91
CA TRP A 267 17.36 22.65 0.48
C TRP A 267 18.44 23.60 -0.05
N GLY A 268 18.32 24.89 0.25
CA GLY A 268 19.26 25.92 -0.21
C GLY A 268 20.70 25.64 0.20
N GLU A 269 20.90 25.21 1.45
CA GLU A 269 22.21 24.86 2.00
C GLU A 269 22.81 23.61 1.33
N VAL A 270 22.01 22.56 1.13
CA VAL A 270 22.49 21.28 0.57
C VAL A 270 22.77 21.38 -0.94
N PHE A 271 21.90 22.07 -1.68
CA PHE A 271 22.03 22.21 -3.13
C PHE A 271 22.87 23.43 -3.55
N GLY A 272 23.24 24.30 -2.61
CA GLY A 272 24.10 25.46 -2.86
C GLY A 272 23.45 26.52 -3.75
N GLN A 273 22.12 26.50 -3.87
CA GLN A 273 21.35 27.47 -4.66
C GLN A 273 20.01 27.76 -3.96
N PRO A 274 19.53 29.02 -3.99
CA PRO A 274 18.20 29.35 -3.50
C PRO A 274 17.12 28.52 -4.22
N ILE A 275 16.11 28.09 -3.48
CA ILE A 275 15.04 27.23 -4.01
C ILE A 275 14.29 27.88 -5.18
N GLU A 276 14.25 29.21 -5.23
CA GLU A 276 13.63 30.01 -6.28
C GLU A 276 14.28 29.80 -7.66
N LYS A 277 15.50 29.25 -7.72
CA LYS A 277 16.20 28.90 -8.96
C LYS A 277 15.83 27.52 -9.51
N LEU A 278 15.20 26.68 -8.71
CA LEU A 278 14.82 25.31 -9.10
C LEU A 278 13.91 25.26 -10.35
N PRO A 279 12.88 26.12 -10.52
CA PRO A 279 12.05 26.09 -11.72
C PRO A 279 12.85 26.30 -13.02
N ASP A 280 13.82 27.22 -13.01
CA ASP A 280 14.64 27.49 -14.20
C ASP A 280 15.64 26.36 -14.46
N ALA A 281 16.19 25.76 -13.40
CA ALA A 281 17.04 24.59 -13.50
C ALA A 281 16.30 23.38 -14.12
N ILE A 282 15.05 23.13 -13.74
CA ILE A 282 14.22 22.05 -14.30
C ILE A 282 13.90 22.31 -15.79
N LYS A 283 13.57 23.56 -16.17
CA LYS A 283 13.32 23.91 -17.58
C LYS A 283 14.58 23.70 -18.43
N ALA A 284 15.73 24.18 -17.95
CA ALA A 284 17.01 24.00 -18.64
C ALA A 284 17.37 22.51 -18.78
N PHE A 285 17.12 21.72 -17.74
CA PHE A 285 17.30 20.28 -17.75
C PHE A 285 16.44 19.57 -18.82
N LEU A 286 15.15 19.88 -18.90
CA LEU A 286 14.26 19.27 -19.90
C LEU A 286 14.66 19.67 -21.32
N ALA A 287 15.02 20.94 -21.54
CA ALA A 287 15.53 21.40 -22.83
C ALA A 287 16.82 20.66 -23.23
N ALA A 288 17.73 20.42 -22.29
CA ALA A 288 18.95 19.67 -22.52
C ALA A 288 18.67 18.19 -22.84
N GLN A 289 17.72 17.54 -22.16
CA GLN A 289 17.32 16.16 -22.48
C GLN A 289 16.67 16.07 -23.87
N GLN A 290 15.84 17.05 -24.24
CA GLN A 290 15.28 17.13 -25.59
C GLN A 290 16.39 17.28 -26.64
N ALA A 291 17.37 18.14 -26.41
CA ALA A 291 18.51 18.32 -27.31
C ALA A 291 19.40 17.07 -27.41
N ALA A 292 19.49 16.29 -26.32
CA ALA A 292 20.21 15.01 -26.28
C ALA A 292 19.43 13.82 -26.88
N GLY A 293 18.20 14.04 -27.35
CA GLY A 293 17.37 13.02 -28.00
C GLY A 293 16.55 12.13 -27.04
N GLY A 294 16.48 12.46 -25.75
CA GLY A 294 15.65 11.73 -24.79
C GLY A 294 16.09 11.85 -23.33
N PRO A 295 15.35 11.20 -22.41
CA PRO A 295 15.69 11.21 -20.99
C PRO A 295 16.96 10.42 -20.68
N SER A 296 17.65 10.83 -19.61
CA SER A 296 18.74 10.07 -19.01
C SER A 296 18.22 8.75 -18.43
N THR A 297 18.83 7.64 -18.81
CA THR A 297 18.41 6.30 -18.41
C THR A 297 19.53 5.54 -17.71
N VAL A 298 19.15 4.58 -16.87
CA VAL A 298 20.06 3.62 -16.25
C VAL A 298 19.67 2.22 -16.69
N THR A 299 20.63 1.45 -17.19
CA THR A 299 20.41 0.05 -17.59
C THR A 299 20.97 -0.89 -16.52
N LEU A 300 20.11 -1.78 -16.03
CA LEU A 300 20.43 -2.79 -15.04
C LEU A 300 20.30 -4.18 -15.67
N PRO A 301 21.15 -5.16 -15.30
CA PRO A 301 20.97 -6.53 -15.76
C PRO A 301 19.71 -7.13 -15.15
N ARG A 302 18.93 -7.86 -15.95
CA ARG A 302 17.82 -8.70 -15.44
C ARG A 302 18.40 -9.99 -14.87
N ALA A 303 17.81 -10.48 -13.78
CA ALA A 303 18.19 -11.77 -13.22
C ALA A 303 18.07 -12.88 -14.28
N LYS A 304 19.14 -13.64 -14.48
CA LYS A 304 19.18 -14.71 -15.50
C LYS A 304 18.22 -15.86 -15.21
N ARG A 305 17.89 -16.08 -13.94
CA ARG A 305 16.95 -17.11 -13.51
C ARG A 305 15.55 -16.49 -13.45
N PRO A 306 14.57 -16.98 -14.24
CA PRO A 306 13.20 -16.52 -14.15
C PRO A 306 12.63 -16.75 -12.74
N PRO A 307 11.74 -15.86 -12.26
CA PRO A 307 11.08 -16.05 -10.99
C PRO A 307 10.20 -17.31 -11.01
N THR A 308 10.00 -17.93 -9.85
CA THR A 308 9.06 -19.04 -9.72
C THR A 308 7.65 -18.46 -9.63
N ILE A 309 6.82 -18.69 -10.65
CA ILE A 309 5.45 -18.18 -10.73
C ILE A 309 4.47 -19.34 -10.62
N LYS A 310 3.63 -19.33 -9.59
CA LYS A 310 2.53 -20.28 -9.40
C LYS A 310 1.23 -19.66 -9.90
N ILE A 311 0.62 -20.26 -10.92
CA ILE A 311 -0.67 -19.80 -11.45
C ILE A 311 -1.75 -20.82 -11.11
N ARG A 312 -2.87 -20.35 -10.54
CA ARG A 312 -4.03 -21.18 -10.17
C ARG A 312 -5.33 -20.48 -10.59
N ARG A 313 -6.37 -21.28 -10.85
CA ARG A 313 -7.73 -20.75 -11.04
C ARG A 313 -8.32 -20.41 -9.68
N MET A 314 -8.97 -19.25 -9.60
CA MET A 314 -9.75 -18.87 -8.43
C MET A 314 -11.06 -19.67 -8.37
N PRO A 315 -11.70 -19.79 -7.19
CA PRO A 315 -13.04 -20.34 -7.08
C PRO A 315 -14.06 -19.55 -7.91
N LYS A 316 -15.13 -20.20 -8.37
CA LYS A 316 -16.19 -19.58 -9.19
C LYS A 316 -16.90 -18.41 -8.52
N GLY A 317 -16.84 -18.33 -7.19
CA GLY A 317 -17.31 -17.15 -6.44
C GLY A 317 -16.51 -15.87 -6.75
N ALA A 318 -15.23 -15.99 -7.10
CA ALA A 318 -14.36 -14.85 -7.42
C ALA A 318 -14.79 -14.13 -8.70
N ASP A 319 -15.31 -14.86 -9.69
CA ASP A 319 -15.87 -14.31 -10.93
C ASP A 319 -16.87 -13.17 -10.66
N ASP A 320 -17.67 -13.33 -9.60
CA ASP A 320 -18.73 -12.39 -9.23
C ASP A 320 -18.30 -11.36 -8.19
N LEU A 321 -17.33 -11.66 -7.32
CA LEU A 321 -17.13 -10.88 -6.09
C LEU A 321 -15.69 -10.40 -5.85
N ILE A 322 -14.71 -10.76 -6.68
CA ILE A 322 -13.30 -10.44 -6.39
C ILE A 322 -13.02 -8.93 -6.34
N LEU A 323 -13.67 -8.14 -7.19
CA LEU A 323 -13.52 -6.69 -7.22
C LEU A 323 -14.43 -6.00 -6.19
N GLU A 324 -15.62 -6.54 -5.98
CA GLU A 324 -16.59 -6.07 -4.98
C GLU A 324 -16.05 -6.24 -3.55
N VAL A 325 -15.31 -7.32 -3.28
CA VAL A 325 -14.60 -7.49 -2.01
C VAL A 325 -13.54 -6.40 -1.81
N GLN A 326 -12.86 -5.97 -2.88
CA GLN A 326 -11.89 -4.88 -2.77
C GLN A 326 -12.58 -3.55 -2.49
N GLN A 327 -13.78 -3.32 -3.03
CA GLN A 327 -14.58 -2.15 -2.70
C GLN A 327 -14.90 -2.07 -1.19
N LEU A 328 -15.12 -3.21 -0.52
CA LEU A 328 -15.33 -3.22 0.94
C LEU A 328 -14.08 -2.80 1.75
N LYS A 329 -12.90 -2.85 1.13
CA LYS A 329 -11.60 -2.59 1.78
C LYS A 329 -11.06 -1.18 1.53
N THR A 330 -11.77 -0.34 0.77
CA THR A 330 -11.36 1.05 0.46
C THR A 330 -11.67 2.05 1.58
N GLY A 331 -12.34 1.63 2.66
CA GLY A 331 -12.86 2.51 3.70
C GLY A 331 -14.11 3.31 3.31
N PHE A 332 -14.52 3.31 2.03
CA PHE A 332 -15.69 4.05 1.54
C PHE A 332 -16.54 3.24 0.54
N VAL A 333 -17.84 3.12 0.83
CA VAL A 333 -18.82 2.44 -0.03
C VAL A 333 -20.02 3.37 -0.24
N ALA A 334 -20.24 3.79 -1.49
CA ALA A 334 -21.30 4.73 -1.85
C ALA A 334 -22.71 4.13 -1.70
N ASP A 335 -22.98 2.98 -2.33
CA ASP A 335 -24.27 2.27 -2.25
C ASP A 335 -24.16 1.03 -1.37
N ARG A 336 -24.15 1.23 -0.04
CA ARG A 336 -24.05 0.12 0.93
C ARG A 336 -25.18 -0.90 0.76
N PRO A 337 -26.48 -0.51 0.67
CA PRO A 337 -27.55 -1.48 0.54
C PRO A 337 -27.51 -2.25 -0.79
N GLY A 338 -27.20 -1.58 -1.90
CA GLY A 338 -27.10 -2.22 -3.21
C GLY A 338 -25.93 -3.17 -3.31
N LEU A 339 -24.77 -2.79 -2.76
CA LEU A 339 -23.61 -3.67 -2.70
C LEU A 339 -23.92 -4.93 -1.87
N LEU A 340 -24.53 -4.78 -0.68
CA LEU A 340 -24.92 -5.94 0.12
C LEU A 340 -25.88 -6.89 -0.62
N ARG A 341 -26.90 -6.35 -1.29
CA ARG A 341 -27.82 -7.17 -2.12
C ARG A 341 -27.07 -7.90 -3.23
N HIS A 342 -26.00 -7.32 -3.79
CA HIS A 342 -25.16 -8.00 -4.75
C HIS A 342 -24.46 -9.22 -4.13
N PHE A 343 -23.81 -9.07 -2.98
CA PHE A 343 -23.19 -10.19 -2.23
C PHE A 343 -24.20 -11.29 -1.89
N GLN A 344 -25.37 -10.92 -1.36
CA GLN A 344 -26.43 -11.87 -0.98
C GLN A 344 -26.93 -12.67 -2.19
N ARG A 345 -27.12 -12.04 -3.35
CA ARG A 345 -27.51 -12.75 -4.59
C ARG A 345 -26.41 -13.69 -5.07
N ALA A 346 -25.15 -13.26 -5.03
CA ALA A 346 -24.03 -14.12 -5.42
C ALA A 346 -23.93 -15.36 -4.51
N ALA A 347 -24.12 -15.19 -3.20
CA ALA A 347 -24.17 -16.27 -2.20
C ALA A 347 -25.36 -17.21 -2.38
N ALA A 348 -26.55 -16.68 -2.65
CA ALA A 348 -27.72 -17.52 -2.92
C ALA A 348 -27.54 -18.43 -4.14
N ARG A 349 -26.76 -17.99 -5.15
CA ARG A 349 -26.41 -18.82 -6.32
C ARG A 349 -25.37 -19.92 -6.01
N ARG A 350 -24.60 -19.76 -4.93
CA ARG A 350 -23.48 -20.64 -4.56
C ARG A 350 -23.39 -20.81 -3.04
N PRO A 351 -24.40 -21.43 -2.39
CA PRO A 351 -24.47 -21.51 -0.93
C PRO A 351 -23.29 -22.28 -0.32
N ASP A 352 -22.77 -23.28 -1.03
CA ASP A 352 -21.67 -24.13 -0.53
C ASP A 352 -20.27 -23.56 -0.86
N ASP A 353 -20.17 -22.55 -1.73
CA ASP A 353 -18.88 -21.99 -2.14
C ASP A 353 -18.24 -21.19 -1.00
N ARG A 354 -17.10 -21.69 -0.49
CA ARG A 354 -16.36 -21.11 0.64
C ARG A 354 -15.99 -19.64 0.38
N TYR A 355 -15.55 -19.30 -0.83
CA TYR A 355 -15.14 -17.94 -1.18
C TYR A 355 -16.35 -17.00 -1.12
N THR A 356 -17.47 -17.39 -1.71
CA THR A 356 -18.70 -16.59 -1.70
C THR A 356 -19.27 -16.43 -0.28
N ARG A 357 -19.25 -17.47 0.56
CA ARG A 357 -19.66 -17.37 1.97
C ARG A 357 -18.78 -16.39 2.76
N GLN A 358 -17.47 -16.46 2.60
CA GLN A 358 -16.52 -15.54 3.27
C GLN A 358 -16.70 -14.09 2.78
N ALA A 359 -16.89 -13.91 1.47
CA ALA A 359 -17.15 -12.61 0.88
C ALA A 359 -18.47 -11.99 1.39
N LEU A 360 -19.54 -12.79 1.50
CA LEU A 360 -20.79 -12.36 2.12
C LEU A 360 -20.61 -12.02 3.60
N ALA A 361 -19.88 -12.84 4.36
CA ALA A 361 -19.64 -12.58 5.77
C ALA A 361 -18.94 -11.24 6.00
N ARG A 362 -17.92 -10.92 5.18
CA ARG A 362 -17.28 -9.59 5.18
C ARG A 362 -18.28 -8.49 4.87
N ALA A 363 -19.10 -8.65 3.82
CA ALA A 363 -20.11 -7.66 3.45
C ALA A 363 -21.11 -7.41 4.59
N GLU A 364 -21.65 -8.45 5.22
CA GLU A 364 -22.59 -8.35 6.34
C GLU A 364 -21.97 -7.61 7.53
N ILE A 365 -20.69 -7.86 7.85
CA ILE A 365 -19.99 -7.21 8.97
C ILE A 365 -19.62 -5.74 8.65
N THR A 366 -18.98 -5.51 7.50
CA THR A 366 -18.48 -4.18 7.09
C THR A 366 -19.63 -3.22 6.76
N LEU A 367 -20.71 -3.74 6.17
CA LEU A 367 -21.85 -2.93 5.76
C LEU A 367 -22.92 -2.78 6.86
N ALA A 368 -22.73 -3.36 8.05
CA ALA A 368 -23.72 -3.33 9.11
C ALA A 368 -24.15 -1.92 9.56
N GLY A 369 -25.43 -1.77 9.87
CA GLY A 369 -26.08 -0.52 10.24
C GLY A 369 -27.48 -0.37 9.61
N PRO A 370 -28.15 0.78 9.78
CA PRO A 370 -29.48 1.00 9.21
C PRO A 370 -29.50 0.77 7.68
N GLY A 371 -30.36 -0.16 7.22
CA GLY A 371 -30.48 -0.52 5.80
C GLY A 371 -29.29 -1.29 5.21
N GLY A 372 -28.34 -1.71 6.05
CA GLY A 372 -27.11 -2.40 5.66
C GLY A 372 -27.07 -3.85 6.13
N GLY A 373 -25.86 -4.31 6.45
CA GLY A 373 -25.56 -5.68 6.85
C GLY A 373 -26.01 -6.05 8.26
N ASP A 374 -25.95 -7.34 8.56
CA ASP A 374 -26.28 -7.94 9.84
C ASP A 374 -25.07 -8.69 10.39
N ARG A 375 -24.46 -8.15 11.46
CA ARG A 375 -23.27 -8.75 12.08
C ARG A 375 -23.53 -10.15 12.61
N ASP A 376 -24.74 -10.48 13.06
CA ASP A 376 -25.04 -11.83 13.56
C ASP A 376 -25.00 -12.85 12.41
N LYS A 377 -25.54 -12.49 11.24
CA LYS A 377 -25.45 -13.33 10.02
C LYS A 377 -24.01 -13.49 9.54
N GLY A 378 -23.25 -12.39 9.53
CA GLY A 378 -21.84 -12.42 9.16
C GLY A 378 -21.04 -13.34 10.08
N GLU A 379 -21.22 -13.21 11.40
CA GLU A 379 -20.55 -14.05 12.39
C GLU A 379 -20.94 -15.53 12.27
N ALA A 380 -22.22 -15.85 12.05
CA ALA A 380 -22.67 -17.24 11.84
C ALA A 380 -22.01 -17.89 10.60
N LEU A 381 -21.83 -17.14 9.51
CA LEU A 381 -21.10 -17.62 8.34
C LEU A 381 -19.62 -17.89 8.67
N LEU A 382 -18.98 -16.98 9.41
CA LEU A 382 -17.58 -17.14 9.84
C LEU A 382 -17.39 -18.33 10.78
N GLU A 383 -18.33 -18.58 11.70
CA GLU A 383 -18.30 -19.76 12.57
C GLU A 383 -18.34 -21.07 11.77
N GLY A 384 -19.17 -21.13 10.71
CA GLY A 384 -19.17 -22.26 9.78
C GLY A 384 -17.81 -22.43 9.09
N LEU A 385 -17.24 -21.33 8.58
CA LEU A 385 -15.93 -21.34 7.93
C LEU A 385 -14.79 -21.75 8.89
N LEU A 386 -14.87 -21.37 10.17
CA LEU A 386 -13.88 -21.73 11.19
C LEU A 386 -14.03 -23.17 11.69
N LYS A 387 -15.22 -23.78 11.56
CA LYS A 387 -15.40 -25.23 11.78
C LYS A 387 -14.80 -26.05 10.65
N GLU A 388 -14.87 -25.55 9.41
CA GLU A 388 -14.24 -26.17 8.24
C GLU A 388 -12.72 -26.01 8.26
N ASP A 389 -12.24 -24.83 8.65
CA ASP A 389 -10.82 -24.49 8.73
C ASP A 389 -10.59 -23.53 9.91
N SER A 390 -10.14 -24.09 11.03
CA SER A 390 -9.86 -23.31 12.24
C SER A 390 -8.71 -22.32 12.09
N GLY A 391 -7.87 -22.49 11.06
CA GLY A 391 -6.74 -21.61 10.73
C GLY A 391 -7.09 -20.52 9.71
N ASN A 392 -8.36 -20.37 9.32
CA ASN A 392 -8.77 -19.36 8.34
C ASN A 392 -8.51 -17.94 8.86
N LEU A 393 -7.38 -17.36 8.46
CA LEU A 393 -6.91 -16.05 8.91
C LEU A 393 -7.93 -14.94 8.68
N GLU A 394 -8.56 -14.92 7.50
CA GLU A 394 -9.57 -13.91 7.16
C GLU A 394 -10.79 -14.02 8.08
N ALA A 395 -11.26 -15.24 8.35
CA ALA A 395 -12.41 -15.45 9.24
C ALA A 395 -12.08 -15.08 10.69
N LEU A 396 -10.89 -15.42 11.18
CA LEU A 396 -10.42 -15.03 12.52
C LEU A 396 -10.36 -13.50 12.67
N ARG A 397 -9.77 -12.81 11.69
CA ARG A 397 -9.67 -11.34 11.68
C ARG A 397 -11.03 -10.68 11.60
N LEU A 398 -11.92 -11.13 10.69
CA LEU A 398 -13.27 -10.58 10.58
C LEU A 398 -14.11 -10.81 11.84
N MET A 399 -13.94 -11.95 12.52
CA MET A 399 -14.60 -12.21 13.79
C MET A 399 -14.12 -11.22 14.86
N GLY A 400 -12.80 -11.06 15.01
CA GLY A 400 -12.20 -10.06 15.91
C GLY A 400 -12.68 -8.64 15.61
N THR A 401 -12.69 -8.25 14.33
CA THR A 401 -13.19 -6.95 13.86
C THR A 401 -14.67 -6.76 14.18
N SER A 402 -15.51 -7.78 13.98
CA SER A 402 -16.94 -7.68 14.33
C SER A 402 -17.13 -7.42 15.83
N LYS A 403 -16.38 -8.11 16.69
CA LYS A 403 -16.42 -7.88 18.15
C LYS A 403 -15.90 -6.49 18.53
N LEU A 404 -14.87 -5.97 17.85
CA LEU A 404 -14.42 -4.58 18.03
C LEU A 404 -15.51 -3.56 17.64
N TYR A 405 -16.23 -3.78 16.53
CA TYR A 405 -17.35 -2.91 16.15
C TYR A 405 -18.48 -2.94 17.17
N ARG A 406 -18.82 -4.12 17.72
CA ARG A 406 -19.80 -4.22 18.80
C ARG A 406 -19.31 -3.50 20.05
N ALA A 407 -18.05 -3.69 20.44
CA ALA A 407 -17.46 -3.04 21.61
C ALA A 407 -17.50 -1.50 21.50
N ALA A 408 -17.36 -0.96 20.30
CA ALA A 408 -17.47 0.48 20.04
C ALA A 408 -18.90 1.02 20.13
N ALA A 409 -19.91 0.17 19.90
CA ALA A 409 -21.33 0.54 19.97
C ALA A 409 -22.03 0.14 21.28
N ALA A 410 -21.37 -0.66 22.12
CA ALA A 410 -21.92 -1.19 23.36
C ALA A 410 -21.78 -0.22 24.54
N ASP A 411 -22.60 -0.45 25.57
CA ASP A 411 -22.46 0.24 26.85
C ASP A 411 -21.14 -0.11 27.54
N LYS A 412 -20.68 0.77 28.44
CA LYS A 412 -19.40 0.61 29.16
C LYS A 412 -19.29 -0.73 29.90
N ALA A 413 -20.40 -1.30 30.36
CA ALA A 413 -20.43 -2.56 31.10
C ALA A 413 -20.11 -3.78 30.22
N ASP A 414 -20.57 -3.79 28.96
CA ASP A 414 -20.43 -4.94 28.05
C ASP A 414 -19.14 -4.87 27.22
N ARG A 415 -18.56 -3.68 27.07
CA ARG A 415 -17.35 -3.43 26.28
C ARG A 415 -16.18 -4.35 26.67
N PRO A 416 -15.82 -4.56 27.95
CA PRO A 416 -14.69 -5.42 28.31
C PRO A 416 -14.82 -6.86 27.81
N ALA A 417 -16.03 -7.45 27.90
CA ALA A 417 -16.29 -8.81 27.44
C ALA A 417 -16.14 -8.92 25.91
N LEU A 418 -16.63 -7.93 25.16
CA LEU A 418 -16.48 -7.89 23.70
C LEU A 418 -15.02 -7.71 23.26
N LEU A 419 -14.24 -6.88 23.97
CA LEU A 419 -12.81 -6.71 23.71
C LEU A 419 -12.01 -7.99 24.02
N ALA A 420 -12.39 -8.74 25.07
CA ALA A 420 -11.79 -10.04 25.37
C ALA A 420 -12.07 -11.06 24.25
N GLN A 421 -13.32 -11.17 23.80
CA GLN A 421 -13.67 -12.04 22.66
C GLN A 421 -12.91 -11.66 21.39
N ALA A 422 -12.81 -10.35 21.09
CA ALA A 422 -12.04 -9.88 19.95
C ALA A 422 -10.58 -10.35 20.04
N ARG A 423 -9.95 -10.19 21.21
CA ARG A 423 -8.57 -10.60 21.47
C ARG A 423 -8.35 -12.09 21.27
N ASP A 424 -9.28 -12.93 21.72
CA ASP A 424 -9.15 -14.39 21.58
C ASP A 424 -9.07 -14.83 20.11
N TYR A 425 -9.90 -14.27 19.23
CA TYR A 425 -9.84 -14.55 17.80
C TYR A 425 -8.56 -14.00 17.16
N LEU A 426 -8.15 -12.79 17.55
CA LEU A 426 -6.97 -12.14 16.99
C LEU A 426 -5.65 -12.75 17.46
N MET A 427 -5.59 -13.33 18.66
CA MET A 427 -4.44 -14.12 19.12
C MET A 427 -4.29 -15.42 18.32
N LYS A 428 -5.42 -16.05 17.93
CA LYS A 428 -5.38 -17.20 17.01
C LYS A 428 -4.92 -16.79 15.61
N ALA A 429 -5.35 -15.62 15.14
CA ALA A 429 -4.87 -15.06 13.86
C ALA A 429 -3.36 -14.80 13.89
N ASP A 430 -2.83 -14.22 14.98
CA ASP A 430 -1.39 -13.93 15.13
C ASP A 430 -0.57 -15.21 15.24
N ALA A 431 -1.11 -16.25 15.88
CA ALA A 431 -0.47 -17.57 15.91
C ALA A 431 -0.45 -18.24 14.52
N ALA A 432 -1.46 -18.00 13.69
CA ALA A 432 -1.54 -18.55 12.33
C ALA A 432 -0.62 -17.81 11.35
N GLU A 433 -0.58 -16.47 11.43
CA GLU A 433 0.26 -15.61 10.58
C GLU A 433 0.93 -14.51 11.43
N PRO A 434 2.08 -14.81 12.06
CA PRO A 434 2.83 -13.82 12.82
C PRO A 434 3.33 -12.69 11.93
N ASN A 435 3.37 -11.46 12.47
CA ASN A 435 3.73 -10.25 11.71
C ASN A 435 2.74 -9.85 10.61
N ASP A 436 1.48 -10.28 10.70
CA ASP A 436 0.40 -9.65 9.92
C ASP A 436 0.03 -8.28 10.52
N TYR A 437 0.28 -7.20 9.78
CA TYR A 437 0.06 -5.83 10.29
C TYR A 437 -1.38 -5.59 10.72
N GLN A 438 -2.35 -6.22 10.04
CA GLN A 438 -3.78 -6.07 10.31
C GLN A 438 -4.11 -6.67 11.66
N THR A 439 -3.68 -7.92 11.88
CA THR A 439 -3.87 -8.63 13.15
C THR A 439 -3.22 -7.88 14.31
N LEU A 440 -1.97 -7.43 14.15
CA LEU A 440 -1.26 -6.68 15.19
C LEU A 440 -1.95 -5.34 15.51
N PHE A 441 -2.42 -4.63 14.49
CA PHE A 441 -3.17 -3.40 14.68
C PHE A 441 -4.50 -3.66 15.41
N LEU A 442 -5.26 -4.68 15.00
CA LEU A 442 -6.53 -5.06 15.63
C LEU A 442 -6.32 -5.53 17.08
N LEU A 443 -5.24 -6.27 17.38
CA LEU A 443 -4.86 -6.63 18.75
C LEU A 443 -4.64 -5.38 19.59
N ALA A 444 -3.93 -4.38 19.07
CA ALA A 444 -3.73 -3.11 19.76
C ALA A 444 -5.06 -2.35 19.99
N GLN A 445 -6.05 -2.50 19.11
CA GLN A 445 -7.38 -1.91 19.31
C GLN A 445 -8.20 -2.60 20.40
N THR A 446 -7.84 -3.82 20.81
CA THR A 446 -8.49 -4.51 21.94
C THR A 446 -8.13 -3.89 23.29
N MET A 447 -7.09 -3.04 23.33
CA MET A 447 -6.52 -2.47 24.54
C MET A 447 -7.12 -1.08 24.79
N THR A 448 -7.46 -0.78 26.04
CA THR A 448 -8.15 0.46 26.42
C THR A 448 -7.29 1.70 26.12
N ALA A 449 -7.98 2.82 25.85
CA ALA A 449 -7.38 4.13 25.58
C ALA A 449 -7.58 5.13 26.72
N ASP A 450 -8.24 4.71 27.80
CA ASP A 450 -8.66 5.61 28.88
C ASP A 450 -7.51 5.93 29.87
N ASP A 451 -6.41 5.16 29.80
CA ASP A 451 -5.17 5.36 30.57
C ASP A 451 -3.96 5.53 29.64
N ALA A 452 -2.80 5.88 30.22
CA ALA A 452 -1.52 5.85 29.51
C ALA A 452 -1.34 4.50 28.78
N PRO A 453 -1.02 4.50 27.48
CA PRO A 453 -0.95 3.26 26.71
C PRO A 453 0.04 2.26 27.29
N SER A 454 -0.38 1.00 27.41
CA SER A 454 0.51 -0.06 27.90
C SER A 454 1.73 -0.24 26.97
N PRO A 455 2.90 -0.66 27.48
CA PRO A 455 4.06 -0.94 26.65
C PRO A 455 3.77 -1.95 25.53
N GLN A 456 2.91 -2.93 25.80
CA GLN A 456 2.48 -3.92 24.81
C GLN A 456 1.67 -3.26 23.67
N ARG A 457 0.76 -2.33 23.98
CA ARG A 457 0.00 -1.61 22.94
C ARG A 457 0.93 -0.81 22.04
N LEU A 458 1.88 -0.08 22.63
CA LEU A 458 2.86 0.70 21.88
C LEU A 458 3.75 -0.19 21.01
N ALA A 459 4.16 -1.36 21.50
CA ALA A 459 4.94 -2.34 20.73
C ALA A 459 4.16 -2.89 19.52
N LEU A 460 2.89 -3.25 19.71
CA LEU A 460 2.00 -3.72 18.63
C LEU A 460 1.81 -2.63 17.56
N LEU A 461 1.51 -1.39 17.98
CA LEU A 461 1.33 -0.27 17.06
C LEU A 461 2.62 0.06 16.30
N ARG A 462 3.77 0.09 16.98
CA ARG A 462 5.07 0.29 16.34
C ARG A 462 5.36 -0.79 15.30
N ARG A 463 5.07 -2.05 15.63
CA ARG A 463 5.27 -3.16 14.70
C ARG A 463 4.31 -3.09 13.51
N ALA A 464 3.03 -2.81 13.74
CA ALA A 464 2.04 -2.63 12.67
C ALA A 464 2.42 -1.50 11.72
N VAL A 465 2.84 -0.32 12.23
CA VAL A 465 3.36 0.77 11.37
C VAL A 465 4.60 0.34 10.61
N SER A 466 5.53 -0.40 11.23
CA SER A 466 6.74 -0.84 10.52
C SER A 466 6.47 -1.81 9.36
N LEU A 467 5.37 -2.57 9.44
CA LEU A 467 4.97 -3.56 8.44
C LEU A 467 4.04 -2.98 7.37
N ALA A 468 3.23 -1.99 7.73
CA ALA A 468 2.29 -1.32 6.83
C ALA A 468 2.42 0.21 6.96
N PRO A 469 3.60 0.76 6.66
CA PRO A 469 3.84 2.17 6.85
C PRO A 469 3.05 3.06 5.90
N GLU A 470 2.52 2.55 4.81
CA GLU A 470 1.67 3.31 3.90
C GLU A 470 0.27 3.59 4.47
N VAL A 471 -0.17 2.85 5.50
CA VAL A 471 -1.52 2.97 6.07
C VAL A 471 -1.61 4.16 7.03
N ALA A 472 -2.14 5.28 6.54
CA ALA A 472 -2.26 6.53 7.30
C ALA A 472 -3.02 6.38 8.62
N LYS A 473 -4.10 5.58 8.63
CA LYS A 473 -4.92 5.34 9.82
C LYS A 473 -4.15 4.67 10.96
N ILE A 474 -3.26 3.72 10.64
CA ILE A 474 -2.41 3.06 11.65
C ILE A 474 -1.42 4.08 12.21
N ARG A 475 -0.81 4.91 11.36
CA ARG A 475 0.09 5.99 11.80
C ARG A 475 -0.60 6.99 12.73
N LEU A 476 -1.82 7.42 12.41
CA LEU A 476 -2.60 8.33 13.25
C LEU A 476 -2.88 7.74 14.62
N VAL A 477 -3.36 6.50 14.68
CA VAL A 477 -3.65 5.82 15.94
C VAL A 477 -2.37 5.60 16.75
N ALA A 478 -1.27 5.21 16.10
CA ALA A 478 0.02 5.08 16.73
C ALA A 478 0.54 6.42 17.28
N ALA A 479 0.44 7.51 16.50
CA ALA A 479 0.89 8.83 16.92
C ALA A 479 0.15 9.33 18.16
N VAL A 480 -1.17 9.17 18.21
CA VAL A 480 -1.97 9.51 19.39
C VAL A 480 -1.54 8.66 20.59
N ALA A 481 -1.31 7.36 20.41
CA ALA A 481 -0.84 6.51 21.50
C ALA A 481 0.56 6.91 22.01
N PHE A 482 1.51 7.20 21.12
CA PHE A 482 2.84 7.68 21.52
C PHE A 482 2.77 9.05 22.21
N LEU A 483 1.92 9.96 21.75
CA LEU A 483 1.72 11.25 22.39
C LEU A 483 1.16 11.11 23.82
N LEU A 484 0.19 10.19 24.03
CA LEU A 484 -0.34 9.85 25.35
C LEU A 484 0.69 9.13 26.24
N GLY A 485 1.66 8.45 25.63
CA GLY A 485 2.81 7.84 26.30
C GLY A 485 4.01 8.78 26.49
N ASP A 486 3.81 10.09 26.29
CA ASP A 486 4.83 11.15 26.41
C ASP A 486 6.02 11.05 25.43
N ASP A 487 5.81 10.44 24.26
CA ASP A 487 6.78 10.32 23.17
C ASP A 487 6.35 11.20 21.98
N ALA A 488 6.54 12.51 22.14
CA ALA A 488 6.14 13.52 21.15
C ALA A 488 6.95 13.43 19.85
N ASP A 489 8.23 13.06 19.94
CA ASP A 489 9.11 12.92 18.77
C ASP A 489 8.62 11.80 17.86
N THR A 490 8.30 10.62 18.42
CA THR A 490 7.72 9.53 17.62
C THR A 490 6.37 9.92 17.04
N ALA A 491 5.52 10.61 17.81
CA ALA A 491 4.24 11.10 17.31
C ALA A 491 4.42 12.03 16.11
N TYR A 492 5.34 12.99 16.18
CA TYR A 492 5.65 13.91 15.07
C TYR A 492 6.07 13.13 13.81
N GLN A 493 7.01 12.19 13.95
CA GLN A 493 7.53 11.40 12.83
C GLN A 493 6.46 10.53 12.15
N LEU A 494 5.45 10.10 12.92
CA LEU A 494 4.31 9.36 12.39
C LEU A 494 3.32 10.27 11.65
N LEU A 495 3.06 11.48 12.17
CA LEU A 495 2.07 12.42 11.64
C LEU A 495 2.57 13.18 10.42
N LYS A 496 3.84 13.59 10.39
CA LYS A 496 4.37 14.48 9.36
C LYS A 496 4.15 13.93 7.93
N PRO A 497 4.50 12.66 7.63
CA PRO A 497 4.26 12.13 6.28
C PRO A 497 2.78 11.99 5.93
N VAL A 498 1.87 11.88 6.90
CA VAL A 498 0.42 11.82 6.66
C VAL A 498 -0.13 13.21 6.38
N SER A 499 0.33 14.22 7.12
CA SER A 499 -0.08 15.61 6.94
C SER A 499 0.29 16.18 5.57
N ALA A 500 1.38 15.70 4.97
CA ALA A 500 1.87 16.13 3.67
C ALA A 500 1.17 15.45 2.47
N ASP A 501 0.23 14.53 2.69
CA ASP A 501 -0.37 13.74 1.62
C ASP A 501 -1.58 14.47 0.98
N PRO A 502 -1.51 14.89 -0.30
CA PRO A 502 -2.61 15.57 -0.98
C PRO A 502 -3.79 14.66 -1.33
N TYR A 503 -3.60 13.35 -1.23
CA TYR A 503 -4.62 12.33 -1.39
C TYR A 503 -5.10 11.76 -0.05
N GLY A 504 -4.51 12.18 1.07
CA GLY A 504 -4.75 11.61 2.40
C GLY A 504 -6.08 11.99 3.06
N GLY A 505 -6.98 12.72 2.38
CA GLY A 505 -8.36 12.92 2.82
C GLY A 505 -8.49 13.43 4.27
N ALA A 506 -9.38 12.78 5.04
CA ALA A 506 -9.65 13.14 6.43
C ALA A 506 -8.44 12.88 7.34
N GLU A 507 -7.68 11.82 7.06
CA GLU A 507 -6.50 11.42 7.81
C GLU A 507 -5.40 12.48 7.74
N ALA A 508 -5.14 13.04 6.55
CA ALA A 508 -4.20 14.15 6.37
C ALA A 508 -4.62 15.39 7.17
N GLN A 509 -5.92 15.74 7.14
CA GLN A 509 -6.45 16.88 7.90
C GLN A 509 -6.36 16.65 9.41
N GLN A 510 -6.63 15.42 9.87
CA GLN A 510 -6.45 15.06 11.27
C GLN A 510 -4.98 15.14 11.69
N ALA A 511 -4.06 14.68 10.85
CA ALA A 511 -2.63 14.74 11.13
C ALA A 511 -2.14 16.19 11.27
N LYS A 512 -2.56 17.08 10.37
CA LYS A 512 -2.26 18.53 10.44
C LYS A 512 -2.75 19.13 11.76
N LYS A 513 -4.02 18.88 12.11
CA LYS A 513 -4.61 19.39 13.36
C LYS A 513 -3.86 18.89 14.59
N LEU A 514 -3.42 17.63 14.61
CA LEU A 514 -2.63 17.09 15.72
C LEU A 514 -1.25 17.76 15.81
N LEU A 515 -0.56 17.97 14.69
CA LEU A 515 0.71 18.70 14.66
C LEU A 515 0.57 20.15 15.14
N GLU A 516 -0.51 20.85 14.75
CA GLU A 516 -0.79 22.20 15.26
C GLU A 516 -1.01 22.22 16.78
N LEU A 517 -1.72 21.23 17.31
CA LEU A 517 -1.94 21.11 18.75
C LEU A 517 -0.63 20.82 19.51
N MET A 518 0.24 19.97 18.95
CA MET A 518 1.57 19.70 19.50
C MET A 518 2.40 20.98 19.56
N ALA A 519 2.47 21.73 18.45
CA ALA A 519 3.21 23.00 18.39
C ALA A 519 2.69 24.03 19.41
N ARG A 520 1.37 24.16 19.56
CA ARG A 520 0.76 25.06 20.58
C ARG A 520 1.08 24.66 22.01
N ALA A 521 1.29 23.36 22.26
CA ALA A 521 1.65 22.83 23.56
C ALA A 521 3.16 22.91 23.85
N GLY A 522 3.96 23.51 22.98
CA GLY A 522 5.43 23.55 23.10
C GLY A 522 6.08 22.18 22.90
N ARG A 523 5.36 21.23 22.30
CA ARG A 523 5.89 19.94 21.88
C ARG A 523 6.37 20.06 20.42
N PRO A 524 7.43 19.32 20.04
CA PRO A 524 8.04 19.40 18.71
C PRO A 524 7.08 19.09 17.56
#